data_AF-A0A7G1KUG9-F1
#
_entry.id   AF-A0A7G1KUG9-F1
#
_cell.length_a   1.000
_cell.length_b   1.000
_cell.length_c   1.000
_cell.angle_alpha   90.00
_cell.angle_beta   90.00
_cell.angle_gamma   90.00
#
_symmetry.space_group_name_H-M   'P 1'
#
loop_
_entity.id
_entity.type
_entity.pdbx_description
1 polymer ?
#
loop_
_entity_poly.entity_id
_entity_poly.type
_entity_poly.pdbx_seq_one_letter_code
_entity_poly.pdbx_strand_id
1 'polypeptide(L)'
;MNRLGNPRRRAVSSNVRSVVSALTLAFGVTAATTPALADPPAADCASPRWVGSWLMAASDATPVSDMALTPTVSLFDQTYRMVVTPHLGGATLRLHLTNRLGPLPITFGTVTVAKQAEGAAVDPASLRPVTFGGQVSATVAPGAELVSDPVPLSFAAFEPLAISVYVPGLSAPATENIVGLSTSYYGPPGSGDHAADPTGAALSLRTTSVLFAGGIDVLAAPDRSSVVAMGDSISTGYAGATYFEGPQDASLVDRNLRYTDFLQHRLDAAGIPLTVLNSSIWGNRVVRNQTIPQTGPGASARLQHDVIETAGISDVIIASGTNDLAFPPTQNPEQLAAAYAELIGRLHAAGLRVHLATIPPSVRSFIAGGLAPNAEPVRQRVNDWIRSQQLSDTVIDFDAVLRDPDDPAAQRPDLVSPTLVHPNPQGHRALADAIDIGAFQGSPCR
;
A
#
# COMPACT_ATOMS: atom_id res chain seq x y z
N MET A 1 -20.36 48.48 -54.42
CA MET A 1 -19.86 49.77 -54.93
C MET A 1 -18.94 50.40 -53.88
N ASN A 2 -17.67 50.59 -54.26
CA ASN A 2 -16.62 51.51 -53.77
C ASN A 2 -16.79 52.19 -52.41
N ARG A 3 -15.89 51.89 -51.46
CA ARG A 3 -14.61 52.61 -51.16
C ARG A 3 -14.82 54.03 -50.64
N LEU A 4 -14.25 54.32 -49.47
CA LEU A 4 -13.59 55.57 -49.04
C LEU A 4 -12.95 55.21 -47.68
N GLY A 5 -11.66 55.38 -47.39
CA GLY A 5 -10.67 56.33 -47.89
C GLY A 5 -10.19 57.17 -46.70
N ASN A 6 -9.13 56.74 -46.02
CA ASN A 6 -8.42 57.48 -44.97
C ASN A 6 -7.63 58.66 -45.61
N PRO A 7 -7.41 59.85 -44.98
CA PRO A 7 -6.08 60.07 -44.38
C PRO A 7 -5.89 61.17 -43.30
N ARG A 8 -4.91 60.90 -42.42
CA ARG A 8 -3.77 61.72 -41.90
C ARG A 8 -3.91 63.19 -41.41
N ARG A 9 -3.51 63.34 -40.13
CA ARG A 9 -2.47 64.21 -39.50
C ARG A 9 -2.57 65.74 -39.58
N ARG A 10 -2.55 66.39 -38.41
CA ARG A 10 -1.73 67.59 -38.12
C ARG A 10 -1.15 67.54 -36.71
N ALA A 11 0.11 67.98 -36.62
CA ALA A 11 0.93 68.06 -35.42
C ALA A 11 0.66 69.35 -34.64
N VAL A 12 0.82 69.30 -33.31
CA VAL A 12 1.07 70.48 -32.47
C VAL A 12 2.15 70.09 -31.46
N SER A 13 3.29 70.76 -31.56
CA SER A 13 4.36 70.80 -30.56
C SER A 13 4.19 72.06 -29.72
N SER A 14 4.24 71.95 -28.39
CA SER A 14 4.92 72.96 -27.55
C SER A 14 5.13 72.47 -26.11
N ASN A 15 6.42 72.38 -25.77
CA ASN A 15 7.09 72.66 -24.50
C ASN A 15 6.26 72.88 -23.23
N VAL A 16 6.45 72.01 -22.23
CA VAL A 16 6.32 72.37 -20.81
C VAL A 16 7.54 71.85 -20.05
N ARG A 17 8.12 72.77 -19.26
CA ARG A 17 9.34 72.64 -18.47
C ARG A 17 9.16 71.66 -17.31
N SER A 18 10.16 70.81 -17.12
CA SER A 18 10.30 69.90 -15.98
C SER A 18 10.59 70.66 -14.69
N VAL A 19 9.84 70.38 -13.63
CA VAL A 19 10.21 70.64 -12.23
C VAL A 19 10.40 69.27 -11.59
N VAL A 20 11.65 68.96 -11.22
CA VAL A 20 12.03 67.73 -10.52
C VAL A 20 11.93 67.99 -9.02
N SER A 21 10.94 67.39 -8.36
CA SER A 21 10.89 67.28 -6.90
C SER A 21 11.46 65.93 -6.49
N ALA A 22 12.57 65.95 -5.77
CA ALA A 22 13.22 64.76 -5.22
C ALA A 22 12.43 64.24 -4.01
N LEU A 23 11.83 63.05 -4.13
CA LEU A 23 11.40 62.25 -2.99
C LEU A 23 12.53 61.26 -2.64
N THR A 24 13.21 61.50 -1.53
CA THR A 24 14.08 60.51 -0.87
C THR A 24 13.20 59.45 -0.19
N LEU A 25 13.07 58.27 -0.80
CA LEU A 25 12.55 57.07 -0.14
C LEU A 25 13.65 56.49 0.77
N ALA A 26 13.41 56.52 2.09
CA ALA A 26 14.22 55.77 3.04
C ALA A 26 13.89 54.28 2.92
N PHE A 27 14.81 53.48 2.37
CA PHE A 27 14.74 52.02 2.44
C PHE A 27 15.14 51.58 3.86
N GLY A 28 14.15 51.35 4.71
CA GLY A 28 14.34 50.60 5.95
C GLY A 28 14.59 49.13 5.62
N VAL A 29 15.80 48.66 5.86
CA VAL A 29 16.14 47.23 5.82
C VAL A 29 15.50 46.58 7.05
N THR A 30 14.31 46.01 6.89
CA THR A 30 13.73 45.10 7.87
C THR A 30 14.37 43.73 7.68
N ALA A 31 15.24 43.34 8.60
CA ALA A 31 15.75 41.97 8.67
C ALA A 31 14.55 41.03 8.90
N ALA A 32 14.21 40.23 7.89
CA ALA A 32 13.24 39.16 8.03
C ALA A 32 13.85 38.08 8.94
N THR A 33 13.41 38.04 10.19
CA THR A 33 13.69 36.92 11.09
C THR A 33 12.95 35.70 10.55
N THR A 34 13.68 34.75 9.99
CA THR A 34 13.15 33.41 9.72
C THR A 34 12.67 32.81 11.05
N PRO A 35 11.40 32.41 11.19
CA PRO A 35 10.97 31.70 12.38
C PRO A 35 11.78 30.41 12.47
N ALA A 36 12.47 30.20 13.59
CA ALA A 36 13.10 28.93 13.88
C ALA A 36 12.00 27.86 13.86
N LEU A 37 12.18 26.82 13.04
CA LEU A 37 11.36 25.62 13.12
C LEU A 37 11.48 25.10 14.55
N ALA A 38 10.36 25.02 15.26
CA ALA A 38 10.34 24.41 16.59
C ALA A 38 10.81 22.96 16.44
N ASP A 39 11.69 22.53 17.34
CA ASP A 39 12.09 21.12 17.40
C ASP A 39 10.82 20.26 17.56
N PRO A 40 10.73 19.12 16.86
CA PRO A 40 9.61 18.21 17.03
C PRO A 40 9.50 17.81 18.51
N PRO A 41 8.28 17.70 19.06
CA PRO A 41 8.10 17.28 20.44
C PRO A 41 8.81 15.95 20.68
N ALA A 42 9.55 15.87 21.79
CA ALA A 42 10.25 14.65 22.19
C ALA A 42 9.25 13.48 22.26
N ALA A 43 9.66 12.31 21.77
CA ALA A 43 8.81 11.12 21.79
C ALA A 43 8.44 10.75 23.23
N ASP A 44 7.15 10.51 23.50
CA ASP A 44 6.70 9.90 24.75
C ASP A 44 7.09 8.42 24.76
N CYS A 45 8.20 8.12 25.42
CA CYS A 45 8.73 6.76 25.57
C CYS A 45 8.25 6.08 26.86
N ALA A 46 7.29 6.66 27.59
CA ALA A 46 6.75 6.08 28.82
C ALA A 46 5.45 5.31 28.59
N SER A 47 4.66 5.70 27.57
CA SER A 47 3.33 5.15 27.33
C SER A 47 3.33 4.13 26.19
N PRO A 48 2.48 3.08 26.27
CA PRO A 48 2.18 2.24 25.12
C PRO A 48 1.63 3.06 23.96
N ARG A 49 1.92 2.63 22.72
CA ARG A 49 1.46 3.29 21.49
C ARG A 49 0.90 2.30 20.49
N TRP A 50 0.06 2.77 19.59
CA TRP A 50 -0.42 1.95 18.48
C TRP A 50 0.70 1.72 17.47
N VAL A 51 0.90 0.46 17.09
CA VAL A 51 1.83 0.04 16.04
C VAL A 51 1.07 -0.87 15.10
N GLY A 52 1.19 -0.64 13.79
CA GLY A 52 0.60 -1.52 12.80
C GLY A 52 1.14 -2.94 12.95
N SER A 53 0.22 -3.90 12.94
CA SER A 53 0.49 -5.33 13.05
C SER A 53 0.20 -6.07 11.73
N TRP A 54 -0.78 -5.57 10.99
CA TRP A 54 -1.13 -6.05 9.65
C TRP A 54 -1.68 -4.88 8.85
N LEU A 55 -1.39 -4.84 7.55
CA LEU A 55 -1.86 -3.82 6.63
C LEU A 55 -2.07 -4.48 5.28
N MET A 56 -3.13 -4.07 4.58
CA MET A 56 -3.27 -4.32 3.16
C MET A 56 -4.00 -3.16 2.49
N ALA A 57 -3.35 -2.55 1.51
CA ALA A 57 -3.90 -1.41 0.79
C ALA A 57 -5.10 -1.81 -0.08
N ALA A 58 -6.16 -1.01 -0.12
CA ALA A 58 -7.29 -1.25 -1.02
C ALA A 58 -6.88 -1.11 -2.50
N SER A 59 -7.19 -2.11 -3.32
CA SER A 59 -6.99 -2.11 -4.76
C SER A 59 -8.14 -1.48 -5.51
N ASP A 60 -9.39 -1.85 -5.19
CA ASP A 60 -10.57 -1.38 -5.92
C ASP A 60 -11.85 -1.53 -5.10
N ALA A 61 -12.98 -1.20 -5.72
CA ALA A 61 -14.32 -1.51 -5.21
C ALA A 61 -15.19 -2.10 -6.33
N THR A 62 -14.64 -3.07 -7.05
CA THR A 62 -15.31 -3.77 -8.14
C THR A 62 -15.05 -5.29 -8.08
N PRO A 63 -15.33 -5.94 -6.92
CA PRO A 63 -15.17 -7.39 -6.77
C PRO A 63 -16.09 -8.13 -7.75
N VAL A 64 -15.50 -8.60 -8.85
CA VAL A 64 -16.18 -9.45 -9.84
C VAL A 64 -15.73 -10.91 -9.68
N SER A 65 -14.44 -11.10 -9.46
CA SER A 65 -13.81 -12.36 -9.09
C SER A 65 -12.53 -12.07 -8.32
N ASP A 66 -12.06 -13.03 -7.55
CA ASP A 66 -10.69 -13.01 -7.04
C ASP A 66 -9.67 -13.42 -8.12
N MET A 67 -8.39 -13.45 -7.76
CA MET A 67 -7.34 -13.89 -8.69
C MET A 67 -7.32 -15.39 -8.97
N ALA A 68 -8.04 -16.20 -8.18
CA ALA A 68 -8.27 -17.62 -8.48
C ALA A 68 -9.44 -17.82 -9.48
N LEU A 69 -10.00 -16.73 -10.02
CA LEU A 69 -11.18 -16.71 -10.90
C LEU A 69 -12.46 -17.20 -10.21
N THR A 70 -12.50 -17.17 -8.87
CA THR A 70 -13.69 -17.45 -8.09
C THR A 70 -14.58 -16.20 -8.08
N PRO A 71 -15.84 -16.27 -8.52
CA PRO A 71 -16.73 -15.11 -8.51
C PRO A 71 -16.95 -14.58 -7.09
N THR A 72 -16.59 -13.31 -6.86
CA THR A 72 -16.75 -12.61 -5.57
C THR A 72 -18.00 -11.72 -5.57
N VAL A 73 -19.07 -12.18 -6.21
CA VAL A 73 -20.26 -11.36 -6.47
C VAL A 73 -21.27 -11.31 -5.31
N SER A 74 -21.80 -10.10 -5.16
CA SER A 74 -22.99 -9.65 -4.42
C SER A 74 -22.82 -9.36 -2.93
N LEU A 75 -23.37 -8.21 -2.53
CA LEU A 75 -23.42 -7.66 -1.18
C LEU A 75 -24.87 -7.32 -0.84
N PHE A 76 -25.62 -8.39 -0.60
CA PHE A 76 -26.99 -8.29 -0.16
C PHE A 76 -27.16 -9.12 1.11
N ASP A 77 -27.23 -8.44 2.25
CA ASP A 77 -27.56 -9.01 3.55
C ASP A 77 -26.73 -10.26 3.88
N GLN A 78 -25.43 -10.06 4.14
CA GLN A 78 -24.41 -11.11 4.15
C GLN A 78 -23.30 -10.86 5.15
N THR A 79 -22.68 -11.94 5.61
CA THR A 79 -21.47 -11.91 6.43
C THR A 79 -20.24 -12.32 5.63
N TYR A 80 -19.16 -11.58 5.80
CA TYR A 80 -17.82 -11.86 5.28
C TYR A 80 -16.88 -12.09 6.45
N ARG A 81 -15.97 -13.05 6.34
CA ARG A 81 -14.97 -13.41 7.35
C ARG A 81 -13.60 -13.45 6.69
N MET A 82 -12.83 -12.39 6.91
CA MET A 82 -11.50 -12.24 6.33
C MET A 82 -10.47 -12.85 7.27
N VAL A 83 -9.70 -13.80 6.77
CA VAL A 83 -8.59 -14.40 7.51
C VAL A 83 -7.33 -13.62 7.16
N VAL A 84 -6.68 -13.09 8.19
CA VAL A 84 -5.45 -12.29 8.08
C VAL A 84 -4.40 -12.83 9.05
N THR A 85 -3.12 -12.69 8.70
CA THR A 85 -2.00 -13.17 9.52
C THR A 85 -1.14 -11.97 9.94
N PRO A 86 -1.33 -11.44 11.16
CA PRO A 86 -0.59 -10.27 11.62
C PRO A 86 0.86 -10.61 12.01
N HIS A 87 1.78 -9.68 11.75
CA HIS A 87 3.21 -9.82 12.03
C HIS A 87 3.59 -9.43 13.46
N LEU A 88 2.73 -8.69 14.17
CA LEU A 88 2.93 -8.32 15.58
C LEU A 88 1.79 -8.84 16.47
N GLY A 89 2.12 -9.72 17.41
CA GLY A 89 1.18 -10.13 18.45
C GLY A 89 0.96 -9.06 19.52
N GLY A 90 -0.09 -9.23 20.33
CA GLY A 90 -0.40 -8.32 21.43
C GLY A 90 -1.60 -8.79 22.25
N ALA A 91 -2.04 -7.94 23.18
CA ALA A 91 -3.20 -8.20 24.04
C ALA A 91 -4.39 -7.25 23.79
N THR A 92 -4.18 -6.20 23.00
CA THR A 92 -5.21 -5.23 22.65
C THR A 92 -4.93 -4.75 21.23
N LEU A 93 -5.95 -4.86 20.38
CA LEU A 93 -5.89 -4.45 18.98
C LEU A 93 -6.97 -3.42 18.66
N ARG A 94 -6.86 -2.76 17.52
CA ARG A 94 -7.97 -2.06 16.86
C ARG A 94 -7.96 -2.39 15.38
N LEU A 95 -9.15 -2.46 14.79
CA LEU A 95 -9.33 -2.77 13.38
C LEU A 95 -9.51 -1.49 12.58
N HIS A 96 -8.94 -1.47 11.37
CA HIS A 96 -9.25 -0.48 10.34
C HIS A 96 -10.15 -1.14 9.30
N LEU A 97 -11.38 -0.64 9.17
CA LEU A 97 -12.31 -1.02 8.13
C LEU A 97 -12.42 0.09 7.07
N THR A 98 -12.47 -0.28 5.80
CA THR A 98 -12.34 0.67 4.69
C THR A 98 -13.55 0.65 3.74
N ASN A 99 -13.99 1.85 3.35
CA ASN A 99 -14.87 2.11 2.22
C ASN A 99 -14.20 3.10 1.24
N ARG A 100 -12.87 3.15 1.24
CA ARG A 100 -12.09 4.21 0.62
C ARG A 100 -12.21 4.27 -0.90
N LEU A 101 -12.48 3.13 -1.54
CA LEU A 101 -12.69 3.07 -2.99
C LEU A 101 -14.16 2.85 -3.34
N GLY A 102 -15.02 2.65 -2.35
CA GLY A 102 -16.45 2.45 -2.52
C GLY A 102 -17.17 3.72 -2.97
N PRO A 103 -18.11 3.64 -3.93
CA PRO A 103 -18.81 4.80 -4.46
C PRO A 103 -20.03 5.23 -3.63
N LEU A 104 -20.52 4.40 -2.71
CA LEU A 104 -21.68 4.67 -1.86
C LEU A 104 -21.34 4.40 -0.38
N PRO A 105 -22.08 4.98 0.58
CA PRO A 105 -21.93 4.61 1.98
C PRO A 105 -22.14 3.12 2.19
N ILE A 106 -21.35 2.52 3.08
CA ILE A 106 -21.50 1.13 3.52
C ILE A 106 -21.78 1.09 5.01
N THR A 107 -22.71 0.23 5.42
CA THR A 107 -22.94 -0.04 6.85
C THR A 107 -22.26 -1.34 7.21
N PHE A 108 -21.39 -1.27 8.21
CA PHE A 108 -20.90 -2.44 8.92
C PHE A 108 -21.84 -2.67 10.10
N GLY A 109 -22.61 -3.76 10.03
CA GLY A 109 -23.46 -4.24 11.12
C GLY A 109 -22.59 -4.88 12.20
N THR A 110 -22.92 -6.11 12.61
CA THR A 110 -22.09 -6.85 13.56
C THR A 110 -20.69 -7.08 13.01
N VAL A 111 -19.69 -6.62 13.76
CA VAL A 111 -18.27 -6.89 13.49
C VAL A 111 -17.67 -7.69 14.65
N THR A 112 -16.91 -8.73 14.32
CA THR A 112 -16.20 -9.54 15.31
C THR A 112 -14.75 -9.79 14.89
N VAL A 113 -13.90 -10.08 15.87
CA VAL A 113 -12.56 -10.61 15.65
C VAL A 113 -12.33 -11.81 16.56
N ALA A 114 -11.65 -12.82 16.03
CA ALA A 114 -11.32 -14.04 16.76
C ALA A 114 -10.06 -14.68 16.17
N LYS A 115 -9.44 -15.60 16.93
CA LYS A 115 -8.42 -16.49 16.40
C LYS A 115 -9.08 -17.54 15.51
N GLN A 116 -8.52 -17.76 14.33
CA GLN A 116 -8.98 -18.82 13.44
C GLN A 116 -8.74 -20.18 14.10
N ALA A 117 -9.73 -21.08 14.00
CA ALA A 117 -9.56 -22.47 14.40
C ALA A 117 -9.20 -23.32 13.17
N GLU A 118 -10.18 -23.59 12.31
CA GLU A 118 -9.99 -24.32 11.06
C GLU A 118 -10.97 -23.80 10.02
N GLY A 119 -10.47 -23.49 8.83
CA GLY A 119 -11.28 -22.96 7.75
C GLY A 119 -12.05 -21.71 8.18
N ALA A 120 -13.37 -21.73 8.03
CA ALA A 120 -14.23 -20.62 8.46
C ALA A 120 -14.46 -20.58 9.98
N ALA A 121 -14.16 -21.66 10.72
CA ALA A 121 -14.40 -21.73 12.15
C ALA A 121 -13.39 -20.90 12.93
N VAL A 122 -13.82 -20.37 14.07
CA VAL A 122 -13.00 -19.57 14.99
C VAL A 122 -13.06 -20.14 16.40
N ASP A 123 -12.01 -19.90 17.20
CA ASP A 123 -12.01 -20.27 18.61
C ASP A 123 -13.06 -19.45 19.38
N PRO A 124 -14.14 -20.07 19.92
CA PRO A 124 -15.19 -19.37 20.64
C PRO A 124 -14.68 -18.57 21.84
N ALA A 125 -13.61 -19.04 22.52
CA ALA A 125 -13.04 -18.35 23.68
C ALA A 125 -12.35 -17.03 23.30
N SER A 126 -11.94 -16.92 22.04
CA SER A 126 -11.27 -15.75 21.47
C SER A 126 -12.22 -14.78 20.78
N LEU A 127 -13.49 -15.16 20.54
CA LEU A 127 -14.47 -14.32 19.85
C LEU A 127 -14.71 -13.02 20.63
N ARG A 128 -14.49 -11.88 19.99
CA ARG A 128 -14.76 -10.55 20.56
C ARG A 128 -15.66 -9.74 19.63
N PRO A 129 -16.67 -9.06 20.16
CA PRO A 129 -17.37 -8.02 19.40
C PRO A 129 -16.42 -6.84 19.18
N VAL A 130 -16.61 -6.14 18.06
CA VAL A 130 -15.89 -4.92 17.71
C VAL A 130 -16.89 -3.78 17.68
N THR A 131 -16.54 -2.66 18.31
CA THR A 131 -17.41 -1.48 18.40
C THR A 131 -16.73 -0.24 17.83
N PHE A 132 -17.52 0.79 17.57
CA PHE A 132 -17.10 2.08 17.02
C PHE A 132 -17.74 3.20 17.82
N GLY A 133 -16.97 3.87 18.69
CA GLY A 133 -17.52 4.84 19.63
C GLY A 133 -18.57 4.23 20.58
N GLY A 134 -18.37 2.97 20.97
CA GLY A 134 -19.29 2.17 21.77
C GLY A 134 -20.50 1.60 21.02
N GLN A 135 -20.64 1.86 19.72
CA GLN A 135 -21.73 1.31 18.90
C GLN A 135 -21.32 0.01 18.23
N VAL A 136 -22.25 -0.95 18.12
CA VAL A 136 -22.02 -2.25 17.48
C VAL A 136 -22.20 -2.24 15.97
N SER A 137 -22.47 -1.07 15.38
CA SER A 137 -22.70 -0.85 13.96
C SER A 137 -22.27 0.57 13.61
N ALA A 138 -21.78 0.76 12.39
CA ALA A 138 -21.36 2.05 11.88
C ALA A 138 -21.55 2.15 10.37
N THR A 139 -21.90 3.34 9.88
CA THR A 139 -21.96 3.64 8.45
C THR A 139 -20.74 4.48 8.06
N VAL A 140 -19.99 3.99 7.08
CA VAL A 140 -18.78 4.62 6.55
C VAL A 140 -19.10 5.28 5.21
N ALA A 141 -18.79 6.56 5.10
CA ALA A 141 -19.02 7.34 3.88
C ALA A 141 -18.14 6.84 2.71
N PRO A 142 -18.50 7.14 1.45
CA PRO A 142 -17.61 6.91 0.31
C PRO A 142 -16.26 7.60 0.55
N GLY A 143 -15.15 6.92 0.24
CA GLY A 143 -13.82 7.53 0.40
C GLY A 143 -13.31 7.57 1.84
N ALA A 144 -14.05 7.02 2.80
CA ALA A 144 -13.68 7.06 4.21
C ALA A 144 -13.27 5.69 4.75
N GLU A 145 -12.63 5.72 5.91
CA GLU A 145 -12.28 4.55 6.72
C GLU A 145 -12.78 4.73 8.14
N LEU A 146 -12.78 3.63 8.87
CA LEU A 146 -13.29 3.54 10.23
C LEU A 146 -12.32 2.73 11.09
N VAL A 147 -11.90 3.33 12.20
CA VAL A 147 -11.08 2.65 13.21
C VAL A 147 -11.97 2.21 14.36
N SER A 148 -11.84 0.96 14.79
CA SER A 148 -12.59 0.44 15.93
C SER A 148 -12.13 1.01 17.26
N ASP A 149 -12.99 0.88 18.27
CA ASP A 149 -12.57 0.96 19.66
C ASP A 149 -11.53 -0.14 19.97
N PRO A 150 -10.72 0.00 21.03
CA PRO A 150 -9.76 -1.03 21.44
C PRO A 150 -10.46 -2.36 21.81
N VAL A 151 -9.96 -3.47 21.28
CA VAL A 151 -10.49 -4.82 21.48
C VAL A 151 -9.50 -5.65 22.29
N PRO A 152 -9.85 -6.13 23.50
CA PRO A 152 -8.99 -6.99 24.30
C PRO A 152 -8.98 -8.42 23.75
N LEU A 153 -7.94 -8.76 22.99
CA LEU A 153 -7.69 -10.07 22.43
C LEU A 153 -6.18 -10.36 22.46
N SER A 154 -5.80 -11.46 23.12
CA SER A 154 -4.41 -11.93 23.13
C SER A 154 -4.15 -12.92 22.00
N PHE A 155 -3.11 -12.64 21.21
CA PHE A 155 -2.67 -13.47 20.09
C PHE A 155 -1.16 -13.30 19.84
N ALA A 156 -0.54 -14.31 19.23
CA ALA A 156 0.87 -14.30 18.85
C ALA A 156 1.08 -13.72 17.44
N ALA A 157 2.31 -13.28 17.14
CA ALA A 157 2.70 -12.99 15.77
C ALA A 157 2.53 -14.25 14.90
N PHE A 158 2.08 -14.08 13.67
CA PHE A 158 1.73 -15.14 12.72
C PHE A 158 0.58 -16.06 13.16
N GLU A 159 -0.19 -15.71 14.19
CA GLU A 159 -1.43 -16.40 14.54
C GLU A 159 -2.59 -15.85 13.67
N PRO A 160 -3.24 -16.67 12.84
CA PRO A 160 -4.30 -16.18 11.96
C PRO A 160 -5.50 -15.66 12.76
N LEU A 161 -5.96 -14.47 12.40
CA LEU A 161 -7.16 -13.85 12.93
C LEU A 161 -8.25 -13.82 11.86
N ALA A 162 -9.48 -14.06 12.29
CA ALA A 162 -10.67 -13.95 11.47
C ALA A 162 -11.46 -12.70 11.86
N ILE A 163 -11.57 -11.75 10.93
CA ILE A 163 -12.39 -10.55 11.07
C ILE A 163 -13.71 -10.82 10.37
N SER A 164 -14.82 -10.88 11.11
CA SER A 164 -16.15 -11.04 10.52
C SER A 164 -16.86 -9.70 10.44
N VAL A 165 -17.45 -9.39 9.29
CA VAL A 165 -18.22 -8.18 9.03
C VAL A 165 -19.56 -8.58 8.41
N TYR A 166 -20.65 -8.29 9.12
CA TYR A 166 -22.00 -8.36 8.56
C TYR A 166 -22.33 -7.06 7.83
N VAL A 167 -22.81 -7.15 6.59
CA VAL A 167 -23.25 -6.03 5.75
C VAL A 167 -24.77 -6.16 5.54
N PRO A 168 -25.60 -5.32 6.19
CA PRO A 168 -27.05 -5.41 6.10
C PRO A 168 -27.60 -4.84 4.79
N GLY A 169 -28.64 -5.49 4.26
CA GLY A 169 -29.36 -5.01 3.08
C GLY A 169 -28.51 -4.98 1.80
N LEU A 170 -28.96 -4.21 0.80
CA LEU A 170 -28.20 -4.03 -0.44
C LEU A 170 -27.10 -2.98 -0.23
N SER A 171 -25.84 -3.33 -0.47
CA SER A 171 -24.73 -2.37 -0.45
C SER A 171 -24.09 -2.17 -1.82
N ALA A 172 -23.31 -1.07 -1.93
CA ALA A 172 -22.35 -0.93 -3.03
C ALA A 172 -21.32 -2.06 -3.02
N PRO A 173 -20.67 -2.31 -4.17
CA PRO A 173 -19.49 -3.16 -4.27
C PRO A 173 -18.46 -2.84 -3.16
N ALA A 174 -17.89 -3.89 -2.58
CA ALA A 174 -17.00 -3.79 -1.44
C ALA A 174 -15.66 -3.20 -1.86
N THR A 175 -15.09 -2.32 -1.04
CA THR A 175 -13.66 -2.03 -1.13
C THR A 175 -12.88 -3.31 -0.78
N GLU A 176 -11.95 -3.71 -1.64
CA GLU A 176 -11.13 -4.91 -1.46
C GLU A 176 -9.66 -4.66 -1.80
N ASN A 177 -8.82 -5.61 -1.39
CA ASN A 177 -7.59 -5.95 -2.10
C ASN A 177 -7.77 -7.32 -2.77
N ILE A 178 -7.67 -7.35 -4.10
CA ILE A 178 -7.90 -8.56 -4.89
C ILE A 178 -6.83 -9.65 -4.70
N VAL A 179 -5.64 -9.29 -4.16
CA VAL A 179 -4.55 -10.23 -3.87
C VAL A 179 -4.37 -10.38 -2.36
N GLY A 180 -5.26 -11.13 -1.75
CA GLY A 180 -5.15 -11.48 -0.33
C GLY A 180 -4.16 -12.60 -0.03
N LEU A 181 -4.07 -13.63 -0.89
CA LEU A 181 -3.31 -14.87 -0.66
C LEU A 181 -3.64 -15.56 0.68
N SER A 182 -4.87 -15.37 1.14
CA SER A 182 -5.42 -16.04 2.31
C SER A 182 -6.85 -16.45 2.00
N THR A 183 -7.21 -17.68 2.35
CA THR A 183 -8.57 -18.18 2.17
C THR A 183 -9.48 -17.49 3.18
N SER A 184 -10.42 -16.72 2.66
CA SER A 184 -11.45 -16.04 3.44
C SER A 184 -12.83 -16.54 3.03
N TYR A 185 -13.83 -16.30 3.88
CA TYR A 185 -15.13 -16.98 3.81
C TYR A 185 -16.28 -16.00 3.80
N TYR A 186 -17.38 -16.35 3.15
CA TYR A 186 -18.59 -15.53 3.17
C TYR A 186 -19.84 -16.38 2.97
N GLY A 187 -20.97 -15.86 3.44
CA GLY A 187 -22.27 -16.50 3.25
C GLY A 187 -22.88 -16.22 1.88
N PRO A 188 -23.83 -17.06 1.40
CA PRO A 188 -24.63 -16.76 0.21
C PRO A 188 -25.44 -15.45 0.35
N PRO A 189 -25.85 -14.79 -0.76
CA PRO A 189 -26.71 -13.61 -0.71
C PRO A 189 -28.00 -13.84 0.09
N GLY A 190 -28.30 -12.94 1.04
CA GLY A 190 -29.45 -13.04 1.93
C GLY A 190 -29.27 -14.04 3.08
N SER A 191 -28.04 -14.49 3.36
CA SER A 191 -27.76 -15.36 4.51
C SER A 191 -27.84 -14.62 5.86
N GLY A 192 -27.73 -13.30 5.86
CA GLY A 192 -27.86 -12.48 7.06
C GLY A 192 -26.60 -12.46 7.94
N ASP A 193 -26.83 -12.18 9.22
CA ASP A 193 -25.78 -11.99 10.21
C ASP A 193 -25.33 -13.32 10.83
N HIS A 194 -24.10 -13.69 10.48
CA HIS A 194 -23.37 -14.84 11.01
C HIS A 194 -22.00 -14.40 11.57
N ALA A 195 -21.80 -13.11 11.83
CA ALA A 195 -20.50 -12.58 12.23
C ALA A 195 -20.03 -13.18 13.57
N ALA A 196 -20.96 -13.47 14.47
CA ALA A 196 -20.70 -14.09 15.77
C ALA A 196 -20.81 -15.63 15.78
N ASP A 197 -21.08 -16.29 14.64
CA ASP A 197 -21.14 -17.76 14.58
C ASP A 197 -19.72 -18.35 14.62
N PRO A 198 -19.33 -19.06 15.69
CA PRO A 198 -17.99 -19.60 15.80
C PRO A 198 -17.75 -20.80 14.87
N THR A 199 -18.80 -21.48 14.42
CA THR A 199 -18.67 -22.65 13.56
C THR A 199 -18.33 -22.26 12.12
N GLY A 200 -18.78 -21.07 11.69
CA GLY A 200 -18.63 -20.61 10.31
C GLY A 200 -19.42 -21.44 9.29
N ALA A 201 -20.38 -22.27 9.73
CA ALA A 201 -21.11 -23.19 8.85
C ALA A 201 -21.93 -22.48 7.77
N ALA A 202 -22.42 -21.27 8.08
CA ALA A 202 -23.13 -20.43 7.12
C ALA A 202 -22.20 -19.74 6.10
N LEU A 203 -20.89 -19.71 6.34
CA LEU A 203 -19.88 -19.07 5.50
C LEU A 203 -19.30 -20.09 4.51
N SER A 204 -20.17 -20.57 3.61
CA SER A 204 -19.88 -21.69 2.72
C SER A 204 -19.11 -21.33 1.45
N LEU A 205 -19.02 -20.04 1.11
CA LEU A 205 -18.28 -19.53 -0.04
C LEU A 205 -16.88 -19.07 0.37
N ARG A 206 -15.97 -19.03 -0.61
CA ARG A 206 -14.55 -18.71 -0.38
C ARG A 206 -14.03 -17.70 -1.38
N THR A 207 -13.07 -16.90 -0.93
CA THR A 207 -12.32 -15.95 -1.76
C THR A 207 -10.88 -15.90 -1.29
N THR A 208 -9.98 -15.53 -2.20
CA THR A 208 -8.58 -15.19 -1.91
C THR A 208 -8.33 -13.69 -1.84
N SER A 209 -9.37 -12.85 -2.04
CA SER A 209 -9.34 -11.41 -1.79
C SER A 209 -9.50 -11.08 -0.29
N VAL A 210 -9.08 -9.89 0.11
CA VAL A 210 -9.43 -9.31 1.42
C VAL A 210 -10.42 -8.16 1.23
N LEU A 211 -11.62 -8.28 1.80
CA LEU A 211 -12.69 -7.30 1.69
C LEU A 211 -12.81 -6.54 3.02
N PHE A 212 -13.07 -5.23 2.93
CA PHE A 212 -13.32 -4.32 4.06
C PHE A 212 -12.21 -4.11 5.07
N ALA A 213 -11.32 -5.08 5.32
CA ALA A 213 -10.23 -4.95 6.27
C ALA A 213 -9.04 -4.21 5.63
N GLY A 214 -8.71 -3.04 6.16
CA GLY A 214 -7.55 -2.24 5.74
C GLY A 214 -6.32 -2.47 6.61
N GLY A 215 -6.49 -2.78 7.89
CA GLY A 215 -5.36 -2.93 8.80
C GLY A 215 -5.74 -3.39 10.21
N ILE A 216 -4.72 -3.79 10.98
CA ILE A 216 -4.80 -4.07 12.41
C ILE A 216 -3.66 -3.31 13.07
N ASP A 217 -3.97 -2.49 14.07
CA ASP A 217 -2.95 -1.98 14.98
C ASP A 217 -3.01 -2.73 16.31
N VAL A 218 -1.86 -2.85 16.96
CA VAL A 218 -1.71 -3.39 18.31
C VAL A 218 -1.19 -2.31 19.24
N LEU A 219 -1.73 -2.24 20.45
CA LEU A 219 -1.19 -1.39 21.49
C LEU A 219 0.09 -2.05 22.04
N ALA A 220 1.23 -1.47 21.72
CA ALA A 220 2.54 -2.05 21.94
C ALA A 220 3.43 -1.16 22.82
N ALA A 221 4.53 -1.74 23.31
CA ALA A 221 5.56 -1.01 24.03
C ALA A 221 6.18 0.10 23.14
N PRO A 222 6.65 1.21 23.74
CA PRO A 222 7.11 2.38 23.00
C PRO A 222 8.34 2.12 22.10
N ASP A 223 9.13 1.08 22.39
CA ASP A 223 10.28 0.64 21.60
C ASP A 223 9.91 -0.06 20.27
N ARG A 224 8.64 -0.44 20.10
CA ARG A 224 8.11 -1.11 18.90
C ARG A 224 7.75 -0.10 17.82
N SER A 225 8.13 -0.33 16.58
CA SER A 225 7.74 0.47 15.40
C SER A 225 7.36 -0.43 14.21
N SER A 226 7.01 0.17 13.08
CA SER A 226 6.72 -0.55 11.84
C SER A 226 7.54 -0.04 10.65
N VAL A 227 7.73 -0.90 9.65
CA VAL A 227 8.20 -0.59 8.30
C VAL A 227 7.10 -0.95 7.32
N VAL A 228 6.79 -0.06 6.38
CA VAL A 228 5.83 -0.34 5.31
C VAL A 228 6.56 -0.68 4.03
N ALA A 229 6.30 -1.86 3.48
CA ALA A 229 6.61 -2.23 2.11
C ALA A 229 5.51 -1.70 1.19
N MET A 230 5.80 -0.62 0.47
CA MET A 230 4.96 -0.08 -0.59
C MET A 230 5.42 -0.61 -1.93
N GLY A 231 4.58 -1.41 -2.58
CA GLY A 231 4.99 -2.03 -3.84
C GLY A 231 3.85 -2.41 -4.77
N ASP A 232 4.22 -3.23 -5.75
CA ASP A 232 3.31 -3.80 -6.73
C ASP A 232 3.09 -5.31 -6.53
N SER A 233 2.72 -6.05 -7.57
CA SER A 233 2.46 -7.50 -7.53
C SER A 233 3.66 -8.34 -7.09
N ILE A 234 4.90 -7.86 -7.30
CA ILE A 234 6.09 -8.52 -6.76
C ILE A 234 6.10 -8.43 -5.23
N SER A 235 5.58 -7.35 -4.66
CA SER A 235 5.52 -7.16 -3.20
C SER A 235 4.26 -7.75 -2.56
N THR A 236 3.13 -7.84 -3.29
CA THR A 236 1.95 -8.57 -2.78
C THR A 236 2.22 -10.07 -2.62
N GLY A 237 3.25 -10.59 -3.32
CA GLY A 237 3.54 -12.01 -3.42
C GLY A 237 2.66 -12.76 -4.41
N TYR A 238 1.99 -12.01 -5.30
CA TYR A 238 1.22 -12.63 -6.38
C TYR A 238 2.13 -13.49 -7.24
N ALA A 239 1.69 -14.69 -7.58
CA ALA A 239 2.22 -15.44 -8.71
C ALA A 239 1.08 -16.15 -9.44
N GLY A 240 1.16 -16.13 -10.77
CA GLY A 240 0.27 -16.89 -11.64
C GLY A 240 0.72 -18.33 -11.80
N ALA A 241 -0.23 -19.25 -11.91
CA ALA A 241 0.02 -20.65 -12.22
C ALA A 241 0.46 -20.86 -13.69
N THR A 242 0.29 -19.84 -14.55
CA THR A 242 0.60 -19.91 -15.98
C THR A 242 1.40 -18.69 -16.44
N TYR A 243 1.94 -18.77 -17.66
CA TYR A 243 2.62 -17.67 -18.32
C TYR A 243 1.75 -16.40 -18.49
N PHE A 244 0.42 -16.55 -18.58
CA PHE A 244 -0.53 -15.47 -18.86
C PHE A 244 -1.08 -14.81 -17.58
N GLU A 245 -0.26 -14.73 -16.53
CA GLU A 245 -0.57 -14.17 -15.22
C GLU A 245 -1.62 -14.91 -14.39
N GLY A 246 -2.65 -15.52 -14.98
CA GLY A 246 -3.75 -16.16 -14.24
C GLY A 246 -3.97 -17.64 -14.58
N PRO A 247 -4.74 -18.37 -13.76
CA PRO A 247 -5.20 -17.96 -12.42
C PRO A 247 -4.03 -17.91 -11.42
N GLN A 248 -4.26 -17.34 -10.24
CA GLN A 248 -3.32 -17.37 -9.11
C GLN A 248 -2.85 -18.81 -8.82
N ASP A 249 -1.58 -18.95 -8.47
CA ASP A 249 -1.05 -20.22 -7.97
C ASP A 249 -1.63 -20.53 -6.59
N ALA A 250 -2.57 -21.48 -6.57
CA ALA A 250 -3.25 -21.93 -5.36
C ALA A 250 -2.29 -22.54 -4.32
N SER A 251 -1.08 -22.96 -4.71
CA SER A 251 -0.09 -23.50 -3.75
C SER A 251 0.51 -22.44 -2.83
N LEU A 252 0.32 -21.15 -3.14
CA LEU A 252 0.81 -20.01 -2.36
C LEU A 252 -0.19 -19.48 -1.34
N VAL A 253 -1.47 -19.84 -1.47
CA VAL A 253 -2.55 -19.39 -0.59
C VAL A 253 -2.36 -19.99 0.81
N ASP A 254 -2.56 -19.18 1.85
CA ASP A 254 -2.41 -19.56 3.27
C ASP A 254 -0.98 -19.96 3.68
N ARG A 255 0.04 -19.58 2.90
CA ARG A 255 1.44 -19.97 3.17
C ARG A 255 2.32 -18.90 3.79
N ASN A 256 1.96 -17.62 3.67
CA ASN A 256 2.77 -16.48 4.15
C ASN A 256 4.23 -16.57 3.66
N LEU A 257 4.43 -16.70 2.34
CA LEU A 257 5.74 -16.86 1.69
C LEU A 257 6.18 -15.62 0.92
N ARG A 258 5.68 -14.44 1.29
CA ARG A 258 6.09 -13.17 0.69
C ARG A 258 7.44 -12.75 1.27
N TYR A 259 8.16 -11.87 0.59
CA TYR A 259 9.42 -11.35 1.15
C TYR A 259 9.17 -10.57 2.44
N THR A 260 7.99 -9.94 2.61
CA THR A 260 7.60 -9.26 3.83
C THR A 260 7.45 -10.23 5.00
N ASP A 261 6.93 -11.43 4.76
CA ASP A 261 6.78 -12.49 5.78
C ASP A 261 8.17 -13.02 6.20
N PHE A 262 9.04 -13.30 5.21
CA PHE A 262 10.42 -13.72 5.49
C PHE A 262 11.24 -12.61 6.19
N LEU A 263 11.03 -11.34 5.83
CA LEU A 263 11.69 -10.21 6.46
C LEU A 263 11.27 -10.08 7.93
N GLN A 264 9.98 -10.22 8.24
CA GLN A 264 9.52 -10.23 9.62
C GLN A 264 10.19 -11.34 10.43
N HIS A 265 10.25 -12.57 9.91
CA HIS A 265 10.96 -13.66 10.60
C HIS A 265 12.45 -13.35 10.84
N ARG A 266 13.12 -12.64 9.92
CA ARG A 266 14.52 -12.19 10.11
C ARG A 266 14.62 -11.15 11.23
N LEU A 267 13.70 -10.19 11.29
CA LEU A 267 13.64 -9.17 12.34
C LEU A 267 13.39 -9.81 13.72
N ASP A 268 12.44 -10.75 13.80
CA ASP A 268 12.12 -11.48 15.03
C ASP A 268 13.33 -12.30 15.53
N ALA A 269 14.00 -13.03 14.63
CA ALA A 269 15.18 -13.81 14.96
C ALA A 269 16.36 -12.94 15.42
N ALA A 270 16.45 -11.71 14.92
CA ALA A 270 17.46 -10.73 15.34
C ALA A 270 17.06 -9.94 16.60
N GLY A 271 15.84 -10.12 17.12
CA GLY A 271 15.32 -9.35 18.25
C GLY A 271 15.10 -7.87 17.95
N ILE A 272 14.93 -7.50 16.68
CA ILE A 272 14.69 -6.11 16.27
C ILE A 272 13.20 -5.80 16.47
N PRO A 273 12.82 -4.79 17.29
CA PRO A 273 11.43 -4.52 17.66
C PRO A 273 10.68 -3.77 16.55
N LEU A 274 10.59 -4.37 15.36
CA LEU A 274 10.02 -3.76 14.17
C LEU A 274 9.06 -4.73 13.48
N THR A 275 7.91 -4.22 13.06
CA THR A 275 6.88 -4.97 12.33
C THR A 275 6.87 -4.61 10.86
N VAL A 276 6.86 -5.58 9.96
CA VAL A 276 6.71 -5.38 8.52
C VAL A 276 5.24 -5.31 8.15
N LEU A 277 4.88 -4.31 7.37
CA LEU A 277 3.52 -4.08 6.87
C LEU A 277 3.54 -4.08 5.35
N ASN A 278 2.54 -4.69 4.71
CA ASN A 278 2.52 -4.84 3.26
C ASN A 278 1.42 -3.98 2.63
N SER A 279 1.82 -2.84 2.08
CA SER A 279 0.93 -1.87 1.43
C SER A 279 1.03 -1.99 -0.10
N SER A 280 1.03 -3.21 -0.62
CA SER A 280 1.22 -3.46 -2.05
C SER A 280 -0.09 -3.74 -2.77
N ILE A 281 -0.16 -3.34 -4.04
CA ILE A 281 -1.34 -3.57 -4.89
C ILE A 281 -0.87 -4.21 -6.19
N TRP A 282 -1.54 -5.27 -6.64
CA TRP A 282 -1.19 -5.96 -7.88
C TRP A 282 -1.27 -5.02 -9.08
N GLY A 283 -0.27 -5.06 -9.97
CA GLY A 283 -0.24 -4.15 -11.12
C GLY A 283 -0.09 -2.66 -10.77
N ASN A 284 0.17 -2.29 -9.51
CA ASN A 284 0.27 -0.88 -9.14
C ASN A 284 1.44 -0.19 -9.83
N ARG A 285 1.26 1.10 -10.09
CA ARG A 285 2.27 1.98 -10.69
C ARG A 285 2.65 3.09 -9.73
N VAL A 286 3.85 3.63 -9.90
CA VAL A 286 4.37 4.74 -9.10
C VAL A 286 3.71 6.06 -9.50
N VAL A 287 3.70 6.35 -10.81
CA VAL A 287 3.40 7.68 -11.32
C VAL A 287 1.91 7.98 -11.39
N ARG A 288 1.08 6.99 -11.72
CA ARG A 288 -0.35 7.22 -11.99
C ARG A 288 -1.19 5.96 -11.89
N ASN A 289 -2.50 6.16 -11.82
CA ASN A 289 -3.49 5.07 -11.88
C ASN A 289 -3.45 4.37 -13.25
N GLN A 290 -3.75 3.07 -13.30
CA GLN A 290 -4.07 2.41 -14.56
C GLN A 290 -5.56 2.49 -14.88
N THR A 291 -5.92 2.02 -16.08
CA THR A 291 -7.32 1.86 -16.50
C THR A 291 -8.00 0.63 -15.90
N ILE A 292 -7.22 -0.37 -15.46
CA ILE A 292 -7.74 -1.58 -14.81
C ILE A 292 -7.98 -1.25 -13.34
N PRO A 293 -9.24 -1.24 -12.85
CA PRO A 293 -9.55 -0.81 -11.48
C PRO A 293 -8.75 -1.54 -10.42
N GLN A 294 -8.58 -2.86 -10.56
CA GLN A 294 -7.87 -3.76 -9.64
C GLN A 294 -6.40 -3.42 -9.41
N THR A 295 -5.83 -2.51 -10.21
CA THR A 295 -4.44 -2.03 -10.03
C THR A 295 -4.33 -0.85 -9.08
N GLY A 296 -5.46 -0.33 -8.64
CA GLY A 296 -5.61 0.72 -7.66
C GLY A 296 -5.02 2.08 -8.03
N PRO A 297 -5.15 3.05 -7.09
CA PRO A 297 -4.51 4.35 -7.22
C PRO A 297 -2.99 4.21 -7.28
N GLY A 298 -2.32 5.02 -8.09
CA GLY A 298 -0.85 5.01 -8.15
C GLY A 298 -0.23 5.33 -6.78
N ALA A 299 0.98 4.84 -6.53
CA ALA A 299 1.65 4.94 -5.24
C ALA A 299 1.67 6.38 -4.68
N SER A 300 1.94 7.36 -5.54
CA SER A 300 1.95 8.78 -5.17
C SER A 300 0.62 9.31 -4.62
N ALA A 301 -0.50 8.81 -5.13
CA ALA A 301 -1.84 9.23 -4.71
C ALA A 301 -2.25 8.63 -3.36
N ARG A 302 -1.75 7.43 -3.03
CA ARG A 302 -2.09 6.70 -1.81
C ARG A 302 -1.06 6.84 -0.68
N LEU A 303 0.12 7.38 -0.95
CA LEU A 303 1.25 7.51 -0.01
C LEU A 303 0.87 8.03 1.39
N GLN A 304 0.04 9.07 1.45
CA GLN A 304 -0.36 9.67 2.72
C GLN A 304 -1.03 8.64 3.63
N HIS A 305 -2.02 7.95 3.10
CA HIS A 305 -2.83 7.03 3.86
C HIS A 305 -2.17 5.66 4.03
N ASP A 306 -1.60 5.14 2.96
CA ASP A 306 -1.08 3.77 2.90
C ASP A 306 0.30 3.63 3.54
N VAL A 307 0.92 4.74 3.94
CA VAL A 307 2.25 4.80 4.54
C VAL A 307 2.33 5.82 5.67
N ILE A 308 2.16 7.12 5.39
CA ILE A 308 2.46 8.19 6.36
C ILE A 308 1.57 8.11 7.61
N GLU A 309 0.30 7.75 7.45
CA GLU A 309 -0.67 7.63 8.54
C GLU A 309 -0.62 6.28 9.27
N THR A 310 0.29 5.39 8.87
CA THR A 310 0.43 4.06 9.48
C THR A 310 0.91 4.17 10.93
N ALA A 311 0.24 3.47 11.84
CA ALA A 311 0.59 3.54 13.25
C ALA A 311 2.01 3.02 13.52
N GLY A 312 2.80 3.82 14.25
CA GLY A 312 4.16 3.47 14.66
C GLY A 312 5.19 3.39 13.54
N ILE A 313 4.88 3.91 12.34
CA ILE A 313 5.78 3.87 11.18
C ILE A 313 7.09 4.63 11.43
N SER A 314 8.20 4.02 11.04
CA SER A 314 9.54 4.63 11.09
C SER A 314 10.28 4.56 9.76
N ASP A 315 10.01 3.53 8.96
CA ASP A 315 10.76 3.21 7.76
C ASP A 315 9.82 2.79 6.62
N VAL A 316 10.24 2.99 5.37
CA VAL A 316 9.45 2.63 4.19
C VAL A 316 10.35 1.97 3.16
N ILE A 317 9.93 0.81 2.65
CA ILE A 317 10.53 0.18 1.48
C ILE A 317 9.67 0.53 0.26
N ILE A 318 10.25 1.17 -0.74
CA ILE A 318 9.59 1.42 -2.03
C ILE A 318 10.09 0.37 -3.03
N ALA A 319 9.23 -0.56 -3.40
CA ALA A 319 9.52 -1.66 -4.33
C ALA A 319 8.41 -1.77 -5.39
N SER A 320 8.44 -0.84 -6.35
CA SER A 320 7.49 -0.77 -7.47
C SER A 320 8.20 -0.29 -8.74
N GLY A 321 7.48 -0.17 -9.85
CA GLY A 321 7.98 0.40 -11.11
C GLY A 321 7.91 -0.56 -12.29
N THR A 322 7.82 -1.87 -12.08
CA THR A 322 7.70 -2.87 -13.17
C THR A 322 6.52 -2.54 -14.09
N ASN A 323 5.39 -2.14 -13.51
CA ASN A 323 4.17 -1.82 -14.25
C ASN A 323 4.22 -0.46 -14.97
N ASP A 324 5.00 0.50 -14.47
CA ASP A 324 5.27 1.78 -15.15
C ASP A 324 6.01 1.56 -16.48
N LEU A 325 6.85 0.51 -16.53
CA LEU A 325 7.60 0.09 -17.71
C LEU A 325 6.78 -0.80 -18.65
N ALA A 326 5.89 -1.63 -18.12
CA ALA A 326 5.23 -2.69 -18.86
C ALA A 326 3.88 -2.29 -19.46
N PHE A 327 3.10 -1.44 -18.79
CA PHE A 327 1.75 -1.13 -19.24
C PHE A 327 1.67 0.24 -19.94
N PRO A 328 1.07 0.33 -21.15
CA PRO A 328 0.94 1.59 -21.87
C PRO A 328 -0.01 2.59 -21.16
N PRO A 329 0.18 3.91 -21.37
CA PRO A 329 1.43 4.53 -21.81
C PRO A 329 2.60 4.24 -20.84
N THR A 330 3.72 3.74 -21.35
CA THR A 330 4.89 3.46 -20.51
C THR A 330 5.55 4.76 -20.03
N GLN A 331 6.25 4.73 -18.90
CA GLN A 331 7.01 5.89 -18.40
C GLN A 331 8.43 5.89 -18.97
N ASN A 332 8.99 7.07 -19.19
CA ASN A 332 10.42 7.22 -19.49
C ASN A 332 11.26 7.24 -18.19
N PRO A 333 12.59 7.11 -18.28
CA PRO A 333 13.44 7.09 -17.10
C PRO A 333 13.31 8.34 -16.22
N GLU A 334 13.21 9.52 -16.84
CA GLU A 334 13.18 10.80 -16.15
C GLU A 334 11.88 11.00 -15.35
N GLN A 335 10.75 10.55 -15.89
CA GLN A 335 9.44 10.59 -15.23
C GLN A 335 9.43 9.70 -13.99
N LEU A 336 9.96 8.49 -14.11
CA LEU A 336 9.96 7.54 -13.00
C LEU A 336 10.96 7.95 -11.91
N ALA A 337 12.14 8.44 -12.29
CA ALA A 337 13.12 9.03 -11.37
C ALA A 337 12.55 10.25 -10.61
N ALA A 338 11.87 11.16 -11.31
CA ALA A 338 11.22 12.31 -10.68
C ALA A 338 10.13 11.90 -9.69
N ALA A 339 9.33 10.88 -10.03
CA ALA A 339 8.30 10.37 -9.11
C ALA A 339 8.91 9.71 -7.86
N TYR A 340 9.99 8.93 -8.00
CA TYR A 340 10.72 8.41 -6.83
C TYR A 340 11.27 9.54 -5.97
N ALA A 341 11.87 10.57 -6.56
CA ALA A 341 12.37 11.73 -5.83
C ALA A 341 11.25 12.46 -5.07
N GLU A 342 10.06 12.58 -5.66
CA GLU A 342 8.88 13.15 -4.99
C GLU A 342 8.44 12.29 -3.80
N LEU A 343 8.31 10.97 -3.99
CA LEU A 343 7.94 10.04 -2.91
C LEU A 343 8.92 10.12 -1.75
N ILE A 344 10.23 10.06 -2.04
CA ILE A 344 11.28 10.16 -1.04
C ILE A 344 11.17 11.48 -0.28
N GLY A 345 11.06 12.61 -0.99
CA GLY A 345 10.96 13.93 -0.36
C GLY A 345 9.74 14.06 0.56
N ARG A 346 8.59 13.50 0.17
CA ARG A 346 7.36 13.50 0.99
C ARG A 346 7.49 12.63 2.23
N LEU A 347 8.12 11.46 2.12
CA LEU A 347 8.35 10.55 3.26
C LEU A 347 9.38 11.13 4.24
N HIS A 348 10.46 11.74 3.74
CA HIS A 348 11.43 12.46 4.56
C HIS A 348 10.80 13.66 5.27
N ALA A 349 9.92 14.41 4.60
CA ALA A 349 9.18 15.51 5.23
C ALA A 349 8.23 15.03 6.35
N ALA A 350 7.82 13.75 6.31
CA ALA A 350 7.07 13.09 7.37
C ALA A 350 7.97 12.44 8.44
N GLY A 351 9.30 12.57 8.34
CA GLY A 351 10.26 12.04 9.30
C GLY A 351 10.57 10.54 9.16
N LEU A 352 10.25 9.94 8.01
CA LEU A 352 10.41 8.50 7.75
C LEU A 352 11.71 8.23 6.99
N ARG A 353 12.38 7.11 7.26
CA ARG A 353 13.49 6.63 6.41
C ARG A 353 12.95 5.91 5.18
N VAL A 354 13.66 6.04 4.06
CA VAL A 354 13.25 5.47 2.78
C VAL A 354 14.32 4.55 2.22
N HIS A 355 13.92 3.32 1.92
CA HIS A 355 14.74 2.28 1.31
C HIS A 355 14.19 1.99 -0.08
N LEU A 356 14.91 2.46 -1.12
CA LEU A 356 14.43 2.33 -2.50
C LEU A 356 14.97 1.05 -3.13
N ALA A 357 14.09 0.18 -3.61
CA ALA A 357 14.48 -1.03 -4.31
C ALA A 357 14.63 -0.80 -5.82
N THR A 358 15.63 -1.42 -6.43
CA THR A 358 15.76 -1.49 -7.90
C THR A 358 14.63 -2.33 -8.51
N ILE A 359 14.27 -2.04 -9.77
CA ILE A 359 13.22 -2.75 -10.51
C ILE A 359 13.79 -4.08 -11.06
N PRO A 360 13.23 -5.26 -10.69
CA PRO A 360 13.70 -6.55 -11.19
C PRO A 360 13.55 -6.71 -12.71
N PRO A 361 14.35 -7.59 -13.33
CA PRO A 361 14.20 -7.91 -14.75
C PRO A 361 12.86 -8.62 -15.03
N SER A 362 12.34 -8.47 -16.25
CA SER A 362 11.05 -9.06 -16.63
C SER A 362 10.87 -9.25 -18.15
N VAL A 363 11.95 -9.21 -18.96
CA VAL A 363 11.82 -9.25 -20.44
C VAL A 363 11.25 -10.54 -20.99
N ARG A 364 11.23 -11.61 -20.20
CA ARG A 364 10.62 -12.87 -20.58
C ARG A 364 9.15 -12.98 -20.17
N SER A 365 8.59 -12.00 -19.46
CA SER A 365 7.18 -12.03 -19.05
C SER A 365 6.25 -11.68 -20.19
N PHE A 366 5.00 -12.13 -20.10
CA PHE A 366 3.99 -11.86 -21.12
C PHE A 366 3.78 -10.36 -21.34
N ILE A 367 3.70 -9.58 -20.25
CA ILE A 367 3.41 -8.14 -20.33
C ILE A 367 4.67 -7.36 -20.74
N ALA A 368 5.74 -7.39 -19.95
CA ALA A 368 6.92 -6.56 -20.25
C ALA A 368 7.66 -7.03 -21.50
N GLY A 369 7.81 -8.34 -21.69
CA GLY A 369 8.44 -8.93 -22.87
C GLY A 369 7.59 -8.88 -24.14
N GLY A 370 6.29 -9.15 -24.01
CA GLY A 370 5.39 -9.25 -25.16
C GLY A 370 4.77 -7.92 -25.60
N LEU A 371 4.46 -7.02 -24.65
CA LEU A 371 3.68 -5.81 -24.92
C LEU A 371 4.50 -4.51 -24.80
N ALA A 372 5.69 -4.55 -24.19
CA ALA A 372 6.51 -3.37 -23.93
C ALA A 372 7.98 -3.55 -24.37
N PRO A 373 8.29 -3.55 -25.69
CA PRO A 373 9.63 -3.82 -26.20
C PRO A 373 10.71 -2.84 -25.73
N ASN A 374 10.32 -1.65 -25.24
CA ASN A 374 11.24 -0.64 -24.71
C ASN A 374 11.42 -0.70 -23.18
N ALA A 375 10.80 -1.66 -22.49
CA ALA A 375 10.84 -1.74 -21.03
C ALA A 375 12.27 -1.92 -20.49
N GLU A 376 13.08 -2.80 -21.10
CA GLU A 376 14.42 -3.12 -20.59
C GLU A 376 15.43 -1.96 -20.68
N PRO A 377 15.60 -1.27 -21.83
CA PRO A 377 16.50 -0.13 -21.89
C PRO A 377 16.10 1.03 -20.96
N VAL A 378 14.80 1.15 -20.63
CA VAL A 378 14.31 2.12 -19.65
C VAL A 378 14.60 1.64 -18.24
N ARG A 379 14.34 0.36 -17.94
CA ARG A 379 14.61 -0.28 -16.64
C ARG A 379 16.07 -0.10 -16.23
N GLN A 380 17.01 -0.37 -17.14
CA GLN A 380 18.44 -0.20 -16.89
C GLN A 380 18.78 1.23 -16.49
N ARG A 381 18.30 2.22 -17.25
CA ARG A 381 18.52 3.65 -16.95
C ARG A 381 17.91 4.08 -15.62
N VAL A 382 16.71 3.58 -15.29
CA VAL A 382 16.07 3.84 -14.00
C VAL A 382 16.87 3.19 -12.87
N ASN A 383 17.29 1.94 -13.01
CA ASN A 383 18.07 1.25 -11.98
C ASN A 383 19.45 1.87 -11.77
N ASP A 384 20.11 2.36 -12.83
CA ASP A 384 21.34 3.13 -12.74
C ASP A 384 21.12 4.43 -11.95
N TRP A 385 20.00 5.11 -12.17
CA TRP A 385 19.60 6.26 -11.36
C TRP A 385 19.34 5.87 -9.89
N ILE A 386 18.59 4.80 -9.64
CA ILE A 386 18.29 4.29 -8.29
C ILE A 386 19.57 3.98 -7.50
N ARG A 387 20.58 3.40 -8.16
CA ARG A 387 21.86 3.05 -7.53
C ARG A 387 22.79 4.24 -7.29
N SER A 388 22.68 5.29 -8.09
CA SER A 388 23.60 6.45 -8.05
C SER A 388 23.05 7.64 -7.27
N GLN A 389 21.74 7.75 -7.13
CA GLN A 389 21.10 8.80 -6.33
C GLN A 389 21.52 8.72 -4.85
N GLN A 390 21.38 9.84 -4.14
CA GLN A 390 21.68 9.99 -2.70
C GLN A 390 20.49 10.61 -1.94
N LEU A 391 19.29 10.48 -2.52
CA LEU A 391 18.03 10.93 -1.97
C LEU A 391 17.47 9.94 -0.95
N SER A 392 17.49 8.62 -1.23
CA SER A 392 17.00 7.62 -0.28
C SER A 392 18.06 7.26 0.76
N ASP A 393 17.62 6.78 1.93
CA ASP A 393 18.50 6.40 3.03
C ASP A 393 19.34 5.16 2.71
N THR A 394 18.75 4.19 2.02
CA THR A 394 19.49 3.07 1.40
C THR A 394 18.88 2.66 0.07
N VAL A 395 19.62 1.83 -0.67
CA VAL A 395 19.19 1.16 -1.90
C VAL A 395 19.18 -0.35 -1.66
N ILE A 396 18.12 -1.02 -2.10
CA ILE A 396 18.00 -2.48 -2.06
C ILE A 396 18.05 -3.03 -3.49
N ASP A 397 19.11 -3.76 -3.84
CA ASP A 397 19.35 -4.20 -5.22
C ASP A 397 18.62 -5.51 -5.57
N PHE A 398 17.28 -5.47 -5.60
CA PHE A 398 16.43 -6.60 -6.03
C PHE A 398 16.71 -7.06 -7.47
N ASP A 399 17.19 -6.19 -8.36
CA ASP A 399 17.64 -6.57 -9.70
C ASP A 399 18.83 -7.53 -9.62
N ALA A 400 19.85 -7.19 -8.84
CA ALA A 400 21.01 -8.07 -8.66
C ALA A 400 20.65 -9.42 -8.02
N VAL A 401 19.65 -9.45 -7.14
CA VAL A 401 19.17 -10.68 -6.49
C VAL A 401 18.51 -11.62 -7.49
N LEU A 402 17.64 -11.08 -8.35
CA LEU A 402 16.77 -11.88 -9.21
C LEU A 402 17.32 -12.09 -10.62
N ARG A 403 18.23 -11.25 -11.13
CA ARG A 403 18.73 -11.36 -12.51
C ARG A 403 19.47 -12.67 -12.78
N ASP A 404 19.16 -13.27 -13.93
CA ASP A 404 19.87 -14.43 -14.44
C ASP A 404 21.30 -14.01 -14.86
N PRO A 405 22.38 -14.65 -14.36
CA PRO A 405 23.74 -14.31 -14.77
C PRO A 405 24.00 -14.55 -16.27
N ASP A 406 23.27 -15.48 -16.90
CA ASP A 406 23.42 -15.81 -18.32
C ASP A 406 22.51 -14.96 -19.22
N ASP A 407 21.45 -14.36 -18.66
CA ASP A 407 20.56 -13.40 -19.32
C ASP A 407 20.10 -12.30 -18.34
N PRO A 408 20.91 -11.24 -18.12
CA PRO A 408 20.64 -10.23 -17.08
C PRO A 408 19.33 -9.43 -17.26
N ALA A 409 18.67 -9.55 -18.42
CA ALA A 409 17.37 -8.93 -18.68
C ALA A 409 16.20 -9.81 -18.19
N ALA A 410 16.46 -11.06 -17.80
CA ALA A 410 15.50 -12.03 -17.28
C ALA A 410 15.76 -12.35 -15.79
N GLN A 411 14.74 -12.88 -15.11
CA GLN A 411 14.93 -13.44 -13.77
C GLN A 411 15.47 -14.86 -13.84
N ARG A 412 16.21 -15.25 -12.80
CA ARG A 412 16.75 -16.58 -12.58
C ARG A 412 15.62 -17.64 -12.58
N PRO A 413 15.78 -18.74 -13.34
CA PRO A 413 14.77 -19.79 -13.42
C PRO A 413 14.40 -20.44 -12.08
N ASP A 414 15.33 -20.50 -11.12
CA ASP A 414 15.11 -21.08 -9.79
C ASP A 414 14.36 -20.15 -8.83
N LEU A 415 14.30 -18.85 -9.13
CA LEU A 415 13.70 -17.83 -8.26
C LEU A 415 12.38 -17.24 -8.79
N VAL A 416 11.99 -17.57 -10.03
CA VAL A 416 10.81 -17.01 -10.69
C VAL A 416 9.69 -18.05 -10.83
N SER A 417 8.46 -17.57 -10.85
CA SER A 417 7.27 -18.37 -11.14
C SER A 417 7.06 -18.53 -12.66
N PRO A 418 6.08 -19.35 -13.11
CA PRO A 418 5.75 -19.50 -14.52
C PRO A 418 5.39 -18.20 -15.27
N THR A 419 5.06 -17.11 -14.59
CA THR A 419 4.78 -15.81 -15.22
C THR A 419 6.04 -15.11 -15.73
N LEU A 420 7.22 -15.54 -15.29
CA LEU A 420 8.53 -14.96 -15.62
C LEU A 420 8.70 -13.48 -15.22
N VAL A 421 7.88 -13.00 -14.26
CA VAL A 421 8.00 -11.69 -13.61
C VAL A 421 7.82 -11.77 -12.09
N HIS A 422 6.99 -12.69 -11.61
CA HIS A 422 6.71 -12.85 -10.19
C HIS A 422 7.68 -13.83 -9.55
N PRO A 423 8.39 -13.47 -8.46
CA PRO A 423 9.22 -14.41 -7.73
C PRO A 423 8.41 -15.58 -7.20
N ASN A 424 9.01 -16.77 -7.17
CA ASN A 424 8.47 -17.90 -6.43
C ASN A 424 8.88 -17.77 -4.93
N PRO A 425 8.48 -18.70 -4.04
CA PRO A 425 8.85 -18.61 -2.61
C PRO A 425 10.36 -18.51 -2.33
N GLN A 426 11.22 -19.14 -3.15
CA GLN A 426 12.67 -19.02 -3.00
C GLN A 426 13.15 -17.62 -3.43
N GLY A 427 12.58 -17.08 -4.51
CA GLY A 427 12.82 -15.70 -4.91
C GLY A 427 12.41 -14.70 -3.84
N HIS A 428 11.24 -14.86 -3.23
CA HIS A 428 10.80 -14.03 -2.11
C HIS A 428 11.72 -14.11 -0.89
N ARG A 429 12.22 -15.31 -0.56
CA ARG A 429 13.24 -15.46 0.48
C ARG A 429 14.53 -14.72 0.12
N ALA A 430 15.01 -14.87 -1.11
CA ALA A 430 16.22 -14.18 -1.58
C ALA A 430 16.07 -12.65 -1.53
N LEU A 431 14.90 -12.12 -1.91
CA LEU A 431 14.57 -10.70 -1.77
C LEU A 431 14.63 -10.25 -0.30
N ALA A 432 14.01 -11.02 0.59
CA ALA A 432 14.04 -10.72 2.02
C ALA A 432 15.48 -10.72 2.56
N ASP A 433 16.29 -11.72 2.20
CA ASP A 433 17.67 -11.89 2.67
C ASP A 433 18.60 -10.74 2.22
N ALA A 434 18.32 -10.12 1.08
CA ALA A 434 19.09 -8.99 0.56
C ALA A 434 18.85 -7.66 1.30
N ILE A 435 17.80 -7.57 2.11
CA ILE A 435 17.50 -6.37 2.90
C ILE A 435 18.43 -6.32 4.11
N ASP A 436 19.19 -5.23 4.24
CA ASP A 436 19.97 -4.96 5.45
C ASP A 436 19.06 -4.48 6.59
N ILE A 437 18.74 -5.40 7.50
CA ILE A 437 17.90 -5.13 8.66
C ILE A 437 18.54 -4.17 9.67
N GLY A 438 19.86 -3.95 9.59
CA GLY A 438 20.56 -2.97 10.42
C GLY A 438 20.37 -1.52 9.95
N ALA A 439 19.85 -1.32 8.74
CA ALA A 439 19.65 0.02 8.17
C ALA A 439 18.36 0.72 8.64
N PHE A 440 17.42 -0.02 9.23
CA PHE A 440 16.16 0.53 9.72
C PHE A 440 16.37 1.38 10.97
N GLN A 441 15.69 2.53 11.04
CA GLN A 441 15.70 3.39 12.23
C GLN A 441 15.11 2.66 13.43
N GLY A 442 13.91 2.11 13.21
CA GLY A 442 13.02 1.70 14.28
C GLY A 442 12.51 2.85 15.16
N SER A 443 11.99 2.50 16.33
CA SER A 443 11.51 3.48 17.31
C SER A 443 12.64 4.33 17.88
N PRO A 444 12.44 5.64 18.08
CA PRO A 444 13.38 6.48 18.82
C PRO A 444 13.41 6.17 20.33
N CYS A 445 12.51 5.31 20.84
CA CYS A 445 12.37 4.95 22.25
C CYS A 445 13.11 3.66 22.64
N ARG A 446 14.16 3.28 21.90
CA ARG A 446 14.99 2.09 22.18
C ARG A 446 15.95 2.28 23.35
#